data_AF-A0A1H2PSC8-F1
#
_entry.id   AF-A0A1H2PSC8-F1
#
_cell.length_a   1.000
_cell.length_b   1.000
_cell.length_c   1.000
_cell.angle_alpha   90.00
_cell.angle_beta   90.00
_cell.angle_gamma   90.00
#
_symmetry.space_group_name_H-M   'P 1'
#
loop_
_entity.id
_entity.type
_entity.pdbx_description
1 polymer ?
#
loop_
_entity_poly.entity_id
_entity_poly.type
_entity_poly.pdbx_seq_one_letter_code
_entity_poly.pdbx_strand_id
1 'polypeptide(L)'
;MTKKTLEECHLIEANRHLDEARKRIAELSAQYERRSPAAGQREDAQRLLHILTECMQTMNKHRALIEREVVAQRPSNEEAGGS
;
A
#
# COMPACT_ATOMS: atom_id res chain seq x y z
N MET A 1 6.44 -20.20 18.82
CA MET A 1 5.58 -19.17 18.22
C MET A 1 6.11 -17.80 18.63
N THR A 2 6.87 -17.15 17.76
CA THR A 2 7.30 -15.76 17.96
C THR A 2 6.08 -14.84 17.88
N LYS A 3 5.79 -14.11 18.96
CA LYS A 3 4.74 -13.07 18.96
C LYS A 3 5.13 -12.02 17.92
N LYS A 4 4.24 -11.75 16.97
CA LYS A 4 4.41 -10.61 16.07
C LYS A 4 4.34 -9.31 16.87
N THR A 5 5.22 -8.36 16.57
CA THR A 5 5.18 -7.05 17.22
C THR A 5 3.98 -6.25 16.70
N LEU A 6 3.55 -5.24 17.45
CA LEU A 6 2.42 -4.38 17.05
C LEU A 6 2.70 -3.70 15.71
N GLU A 7 3.94 -3.30 15.48
CA GLU A 7 4.42 -2.70 14.25
C GLU A 7 4.33 -3.65 13.06
N GLU A 8 4.64 -4.94 13.25
CA GLU A 8 4.48 -5.95 12.20
C GLU A 8 3.01 -6.19 11.85
N CYS A 9 2.11 -6.13 12.85
CA CYS A 9 0.67 -6.20 12.61
C CYS A 9 0.19 -4.99 11.78
N HIS A 10 0.62 -3.78 12.11
CA HIS A 10 0.30 -2.58 11.34
C HIS A 10 0.84 -2.63 9.90
N LEU A 11 2.04 -3.18 9.68
CA LEU A 11 2.59 -3.37 8.35
C LEU A 11 1.79 -4.38 7.51
N ILE A 12 1.34 -5.48 8.12
CA ILE A 12 0.49 -6.46 7.45
C ILE A 12 -0.86 -5.83 7.07
N GLU A 13 -1.45 -5.06 7.98
CA GLU A 13 -2.72 -4.36 7.74
C GLU A 13 -2.58 -3.30 6.63
N ALA A 14 -1.51 -2.52 6.65
CA ALA A 14 -1.20 -1.56 5.58
C ALA A 14 -1.03 -2.25 4.22
N ASN A 15 -0.35 -3.41 4.16
CA ASN A 15 -0.22 -4.19 2.94
C ASN A 15 -1.56 -4.66 2.40
N ARG A 16 -2.44 -5.16 3.29
CA ARG A 16 -3.79 -5.58 2.92
C ARG A 16 -4.58 -4.41 2.33
N HIS A 17 -4.54 -3.23 2.96
CA HIS A 17 -5.25 -2.04 2.45
C HIS A 17 -4.72 -1.59 1.09
N LEU A 18 -3.42 -1.66 0.86
CA LEU A 18 -2.81 -1.34 -0.43
C LEU A 18 -3.25 -2.30 -1.53
N ASP A 19 -3.28 -3.60 -1.25
CA ASP A 19 -3.74 -4.60 -2.22
C ASP A 19 -5.22 -4.43 -2.55
N GLU A 20 -6.05 -4.09 -1.56
CA GLU A 20 -7.47 -3.80 -1.77
C GLU A 20 -7.67 -2.53 -2.62
N ALA A 21 -6.89 -1.49 -2.37
CA ALA A 21 -6.92 -0.26 -3.19
C ALA A 21 -6.50 -0.55 -4.65
N ARG A 22 -5.46 -1.36 -4.86
CA ARG A 22 -5.01 -1.79 -6.20
C ARG A 22 -6.13 -2.48 -6.97
N LYS A 23 -6.83 -3.42 -6.32
CA LYS A 23 -7.95 -4.14 -6.94
C LYS A 23 -9.09 -3.20 -7.33
N ARG A 24 -9.51 -2.32 -6.42
CA ARG A 24 -10.59 -1.35 -6.70
C ARG A 24 -10.25 -0.40 -7.85
N ILE A 25 -9.01 0.09 -7.92
CA ILE A 25 -8.57 0.95 -9.03
C ILE A 25 -8.60 0.20 -10.36
N ALA A 26 -8.14 -1.06 -10.38
CA ALA A 26 -8.18 -1.89 -11.58
C ALA A 26 -9.63 -2.16 -12.03
N GLU A 27 -10.54 -2.47 -11.09
CA GLU A 27 -11.95 -2.68 -11.38
C GLU A 27 -12.62 -1.43 -11.93
N LEU A 28 -12.38 -0.26 -11.32
CA LEU A 28 -12.89 1.02 -11.80
C LEU A 28 -12.38 1.34 -13.20
N SER A 29 -11.09 1.12 -13.46
CA SER A 29 -10.48 1.31 -14.78
C SER A 29 -11.16 0.44 -15.84
N ALA A 30 -11.34 -0.85 -15.55
CA ALA A 30 -11.99 -1.78 -16.45
C ALA A 30 -13.48 -1.46 -16.69
N GLN A 31 -14.18 -0.95 -15.66
CA GLN A 31 -15.58 -0.50 -15.81
C GLN A 31 -15.67 0.74 -16.71
N TYR A 32 -14.72 1.68 -16.57
CA TYR A 32 -14.63 2.85 -17.43
C TYR A 32 -14.27 2.53 -18.87
N GLU A 33 -13.40 1.55 -19.12
CA GLU A 33 -13.10 1.09 -20.48
C GLU A 33 -14.33 0.44 -21.14
N ARG A 34 -15.13 -0.32 -20.38
CA ARG A 34 -16.34 -0.98 -20.90
C ARG A 34 -17.49 -0.02 -21.14
N ARG A 35 -17.68 0.99 -20.29
CA ARG A 35 -18.70 2.02 -20.47
C ARG A 35 -18.10 3.11 -21.34
N SER A 36 -18.35 3.12 -22.65
CA SER A 36 -17.90 4.21 -23.53
C SER A 36 -18.57 5.54 -23.13
N PRO A 37 -17.92 6.42 -22.34
CA PRO A 37 -18.56 7.61 -21.80
C PRO A 37 -18.55 8.72 -22.87
N ALA A 38 -19.39 9.74 -22.70
CA ALA A 38 -19.22 10.98 -23.44
C ALA A 38 -17.81 11.56 -23.19
N ALA A 39 -17.23 12.25 -24.18
CA ALA A 39 -15.82 12.66 -24.16
C ALA A 39 -15.38 13.37 -22.86
N GLY A 40 -16.20 14.26 -22.30
CA GLY A 40 -15.90 14.95 -21.03
C GLY A 40 -15.87 14.04 -19.80
N GLN A 41 -16.75 13.03 -19.75
CA GLN A 41 -16.77 12.05 -18.64
C GLN A 41 -15.56 11.12 -18.67
N ARG A 42 -14.95 10.92 -19.85
CA ARG A 42 -13.73 10.13 -20.01
C ARG A 42 -12.51 10.85 -19.45
N GLU A 43 -12.39 12.16 -19.66
CA GLU A 43 -11.27 12.96 -19.13
C GLU A 43 -11.31 13.06 -17.60
N ASP A 44 -12.49 13.32 -17.01
CA ASP A 44 -12.63 13.39 -15.55
C ASP A 44 -12.33 12.05 -14.88
N ALA A 45 -12.77 10.94 -15.48
CA ALA A 45 -12.47 9.59 -15.01
C ALA A 45 -10.98 9.27 -15.07
N GLN A 46 -10.31 9.64 -16.16
CA GLN A 46 -8.86 9.46 -16.31
C GLN A 46 -8.09 10.29 -15.27
N ARG A 47 -8.51 11.53 -15.00
CA ARG A 47 -7.93 12.36 -13.94
C ARG A 47 -8.11 11.74 -12.57
N LEU A 48 -9.29 11.21 -12.25
CA LEU A 48 -9.54 10.55 -10.97
C LEU A 48 -8.68 9.29 -10.81
N LEU A 49 -8.58 8.46 -11.85
CA LEU A 49 -7.71 7.27 -11.85
C LEU A 49 -6.23 7.64 -11.67
N HIS A 50 -5.79 8.75 -12.26
CA HIS A 50 -4.45 9.27 -12.08
C HIS A 50 -4.18 9.65 -10.62
N ILE A 51 -5.07 10.46 -10.02
CA ILE A 51 -4.96 10.86 -8.60
C ILE A 51 -4.94 9.63 -7.68
N LEU A 52 -5.83 8.67 -7.91
CA LEU A 52 -5.87 7.43 -7.12
C LEU A 52 -4.55 6.64 -7.24
N THR A 53 -3.96 6.62 -8.43
CA THR A 53 -2.66 5.98 -8.67
C THR A 53 -1.53 6.69 -7.92
N GLU A 54 -1.48 8.02 -7.95
CA GLU A 54 -0.48 8.83 -7.24
C GLU A 54 -0.58 8.67 -5.72
N CYS A 55 -1.80 8.70 -5.17
CA CYS A 55 -2.05 8.42 -3.75
C CYS A 55 -1.51 7.04 -3.37
N MET A 56 -1.78 6.03 -4.20
CA MET A 56 -1.33 4.67 -3.95
C MET A 56 0.19 4.53 -4.01
N GLN A 57 0.86 5.20 -4.95
CA GLN A 57 2.33 5.26 -5.01
C GLN A 57 2.92 5.93 -3.77
N THR A 58 2.30 7.01 -3.30
CA THR A 58 2.72 7.73 -2.09
C THR A 58 2.59 6.86 -0.85
N MET A 59 1.48 6.13 -0.70
CA MET A 59 1.30 5.17 0.40
C MET A 59 2.33 4.04 0.35
N ASN A 60 2.68 3.52 -0.83
CA ASN A 60 3.76 2.51 -0.95
C ASN A 60 5.12 3.07 -0.50
N LYS A 61 5.44 4.32 -0.83
CA LYS A 61 6.69 4.97 -0.37
C LYS A 61 6.70 5.12 1.15
N HIS A 62 5.58 5.55 1.74
CA HIS A 62 5.46 5.68 3.18
C HIS A 62 5.60 4.33 3.89
N ARG A 63 4.97 3.28 3.34
CA ARG A 63 5.11 1.90 3.82
C ARG A 63 6.58 1.45 3.84
N ALA A 64 7.31 1.69 2.75
CA ALA A 64 8.71 1.29 2.64
C ALA A 64 9.61 2.02 3.66
N LEU A 65 9.27 3.26 4.03
CA LEU A 65 9.97 3.99 5.09
C LEU A 65 9.70 3.37 6.46
N ILE A 66 8.43 3.07 6.77
CA ILE A 66 8.05 2.42 8.04
C ILE A 66 8.68 1.03 8.16
N GLU A 67 8.68 0.22 7.08
CA GLU A 67 9.34 -1.09 7.07
C GLU A 67 10.82 -0.99 7.46
N ARG A 68 11.53 0.02 6.93
CA ARG A 68 12.94 0.25 7.27
C ARG A 68 13.11 0.68 8.72
N GLU A 69 12.26 1.56 9.24
CA GLU A 69 12.32 2.00 10.64
C GLU A 69 12.04 0.85 11.61
N VAL A 70 11.05 0.01 11.33
CA VAL A 70 10.72 -1.16 12.15
C VAL A 70 11.87 -2.18 12.14
N VAL A 71 12.51 -2.40 10.99
CA VAL A 71 13.70 -3.28 10.91
C VAL A 71 14.88 -2.68 11.68
N ALA A 72 15.13 -1.37 11.58
CA ALA A 72 16.22 -0.70 12.28
C ALA A 72 16.03 -0.66 13.80
N GLN A 73 14.79 -0.68 14.28
CA GLN A 73 14.46 -0.69 15.71
C GLN A 73 14.41 -2.10 16.31
N ARG A 74 14.56 -3.18 15.52
CA ARG A 74 14.71 -4.52 16.08
C ARG A 74 16.04 -4.58 16.84
N PRO A 75 16.02 -4.81 18.16
CA PRO A 75 17.27 -5.00 18.89
C PRO A 75 17.96 -6.24 18.32
N SER A 76 19.26 -6.11 18.04
CA SER A 76 20.14 -7.23 17.73
C SER A 76 20.14 -8.19 18.92
N ASN A 77 19.19 -9.12 18.95
CA ASN A 77 19.05 -10.11 20.01
C ASN A 77 20.05 -11.27 19.80
N GLU A 78 21.34 -10.93 19.63
CA GLU A 78 22.45 -11.87 19.52
C GLU A 78 23.63 -11.57 20.47
N GLU A 79 23.52 -10.60 21.38
CA GLU A 79 24.52 -10.37 22.43
C GLU A 79 23.96 -10.60 23.85
N ALA A 80 23.54 -11.83 24.16
CA ALA A 80 23.32 -12.26 25.55
C ALA A 80 23.38 -13.79 25.73
N GLY A 81 24.23 -14.49 24.97
CA GLY A 81 24.42 -15.94 25.07
C GLY A 81 25.87 -16.37 25.25
N GLY A 82 26.77 -15.46 25.62
CA GLY A 82 28.19 -15.75 25.77
C GLY A 82 28.77 -15.12 27.03
N SER A 83 28.71 -15.84 28.15
CA SER A 83 29.74 -15.94 29.20
C SER A 83 29.29 -16.96 30.24
#